data_AF-A0A8T4RXB9-F1
#
_entry.id   AF-A0A8T4RXB9-F1
#
_cell.length_a   1.000
_cell.length_b   1.000
_cell.length_c   1.000
_cell.angle_alpha   90.00
_cell.angle_beta   90.00
_cell.angle_gamma   90.00
#
_symmetry.space_group_name_H-M   'P 1'
#
loop_
_entity.id
_entity.type
_entity.pdbx_description
1 polymer ?
#
loop_
_entity_poly.entity_id
_entity_poly.type
_entity_poly.pdbx_seq_one_letter_code
_entity_poly.pdbx_strand_id
1 'polypeptide(L)'
;MTLKQLYKPGNDKMKVAAFMSGAGSNLRRILEAQGNFEVVMIFSDTADESKCNAKKIAEEFGISYYCSDIREYYGSRGYGDRKDMNIRREYDKETAKLLEKHKVDVVVLCGYMSVVSGKICDRYMTLNVHPADLRILDSDGRRLYAGCMGAGCVRKVIENKGTGMRSSTHIVTTELDGGPVLMVSDAVVIDSNDEHALLDRLKEQGDWKVYPETVKRLAEGRFWSDDGVVIDIVEEKLLLRNKLRELRERMSDEDVKSKSGEITKRLLQLREYATAKTVMFYMSTNKEVRTEAAVRDALAAQKKVVVPISDLDNERILPSKLESLDALRPGAYGILEPILREEVKAGEIGLVIVPGLAFDEEGNRIGYGMGFYDKFLKRVSGKKIGLAYEMQIVDKIRTAEKDVCVDKIITEERVIDCGVGK
;
A
#
# COMPACT_ATOMS: atom_id res chain seq x y z
N MET A 1 1.47 19.12 -4.52
CA MET A 1 2.35 18.21 -3.75
C MET A 1 2.29 16.84 -4.39
N THR A 2 3.43 16.28 -4.78
CA THR A 2 3.49 15.08 -5.61
C THR A 2 3.95 13.91 -4.75
N LEU A 3 3.05 12.97 -4.49
CA LEU A 3 3.35 11.69 -3.85
C LEU A 3 4.53 11.03 -4.56
N LYS A 4 5.56 10.63 -3.80
CA LYS A 4 6.73 9.94 -4.34
C LYS A 4 6.70 8.48 -3.93
N GLN A 5 6.62 7.59 -4.91
CA GLN A 5 6.72 6.15 -4.64
C GLN A 5 8.11 5.84 -4.08
N LEU A 6 8.17 5.08 -2.98
CA LEU A 6 9.44 4.76 -2.32
C LEU A 6 10.28 3.78 -3.15
N TYR A 7 9.63 2.80 -3.76
CA TYR A 7 10.24 1.85 -4.67
C TYR A 7 9.29 1.62 -5.85
N LYS A 8 9.79 1.80 -7.09
CA LYS A 8 9.03 1.56 -8.31
C LYS A 8 9.36 0.16 -8.82
N PRO A 9 8.43 -0.82 -8.74
CA PRO A 9 8.72 -2.18 -9.18
C PRO A 9 9.04 -2.23 -10.67
N GLY A 10 10.11 -2.95 -11.02
CA GLY A 10 10.47 -3.29 -12.39
C GLY A 10 9.90 -4.65 -12.82
N ASN A 11 10.38 -5.14 -13.97
CA ASN A 11 10.08 -6.50 -14.43
C ASN A 11 10.86 -7.57 -13.64
N ASP A 12 12.03 -7.20 -13.13
CA ASP A 12 12.86 -8.05 -12.29
C ASP A 12 12.48 -7.92 -10.81
N LYS A 13 12.84 -8.94 -10.02
CA LYS A 13 12.68 -8.91 -8.56
C LYS A 13 13.57 -7.82 -7.95
N MET A 14 13.06 -7.17 -6.89
CA MET A 14 13.84 -6.25 -6.07
C MET A 14 15.02 -6.97 -5.41
N LYS A 15 16.24 -6.46 -5.59
CA LYS A 15 17.46 -7.06 -5.07
C LYS A 15 17.80 -6.53 -3.68
N VAL A 16 17.83 -7.43 -2.72
CA VAL A 16 18.02 -7.10 -1.30
C VAL A 16 19.40 -7.55 -0.82
N ALA A 17 20.11 -6.66 -0.12
CA ALA A 17 21.29 -7.02 0.66
C ALA A 17 20.93 -7.09 2.15
N ALA A 18 21.30 -8.18 2.80
CA ALA A 18 21.05 -8.37 4.23
C ALA A 18 22.32 -8.14 5.05
N PHE A 19 22.27 -7.20 5.99
CA PHE A 19 23.38 -6.89 6.89
C PHE A 19 23.08 -7.49 8.26
N MET A 20 24.02 -8.22 8.86
CA MET A 20 23.81 -8.84 10.17
C MET A 20 25.11 -9.04 10.94
N SER A 21 25.01 -9.06 12.28
CA SER A 21 26.16 -9.29 13.17
C SER A 21 25.88 -10.35 14.24
N GLY A 22 24.76 -11.08 14.12
CA GLY A 22 24.25 -11.97 15.18
C GLY A 22 23.62 -13.27 14.68
N ALA A 23 22.61 -13.77 15.39
CA ALA A 23 21.98 -15.07 15.11
C ALA A 23 21.25 -15.15 13.76
N GLY A 24 20.81 -14.02 13.20
CA GLY A 24 20.16 -13.95 11.89
C GLY A 24 18.69 -14.39 11.86
N SER A 25 17.99 -14.39 12.99
CA SER A 25 16.59 -14.82 13.07
C SER A 25 15.66 -13.99 12.16
N ASN A 26 15.82 -12.67 12.11
CA ASN A 26 15.07 -11.80 11.19
C ASN A 26 15.39 -12.10 9.72
N LEU A 27 16.66 -12.36 9.40
CA LEU A 27 17.06 -12.69 8.03
C LEU A 27 16.40 -13.99 7.55
N ARG A 28 16.36 -15.02 8.39
CA ARG A 28 15.68 -16.30 8.04
C ARG A 28 14.23 -16.07 7.65
N ARG A 29 13.50 -15.23 8.40
CA ARG A 29 12.10 -14.90 8.08
C ARG A 29 11.94 -14.12 6.79
N ILE A 30 12.90 -13.25 6.45
CA ILE A 30 12.92 -12.56 5.14
C ILE A 30 13.21 -13.55 4.01
N LEU A 31 14.12 -14.50 4.20
CA LEU A 31 14.47 -15.52 3.20
C LEU A 31 13.33 -16.52 2.95
N GLU A 32 12.57 -16.86 3.99
CA GLU A 32 11.39 -17.73 3.90
C GLU A 32 10.18 -17.03 3.25
N ALA A 33 10.16 -15.70 3.23
CA ALA A 33 9.03 -14.93 2.72
C ALA A 33 8.97 -14.94 1.19
N GLN A 34 7.80 -15.27 0.65
CA GLN A 34 7.53 -15.17 -0.79
C GLN A 34 7.13 -13.75 -1.16
N GLY A 35 7.77 -13.19 -2.20
CA GLY A 35 7.47 -11.87 -2.72
C GLY A 35 8.23 -11.54 -4.01
N ASN A 36 8.00 -10.34 -4.53
CA ASN A 36 8.71 -9.83 -5.71
C ASN A 36 10.12 -9.29 -5.38
N PHE A 37 10.86 -10.00 -4.54
CA PHE A 37 12.22 -9.66 -4.13
C PHE A 37 13.07 -10.92 -3.99
N GLU A 38 14.39 -10.74 -3.96
CA GLU A 38 15.37 -11.79 -3.67
C GLU A 38 16.53 -11.22 -2.85
N VAL A 39 17.06 -12.00 -1.91
CA VAL A 39 18.26 -11.63 -1.16
C VAL A 39 19.48 -12.08 -1.95
N VAL A 40 20.22 -11.14 -2.52
CA VAL A 40 21.35 -11.42 -3.42
C VAL A 40 22.69 -11.49 -2.69
N MET A 41 22.78 -10.91 -1.50
CA MET A 41 23.99 -10.94 -0.69
C MET A 41 23.71 -10.83 0.81
N ILE A 42 24.55 -11.48 1.60
CA ILE A 42 24.63 -11.33 3.05
C ILE A 42 25.97 -10.70 3.40
N PHE A 43 25.95 -9.65 4.21
CA PHE A 43 27.13 -8.93 4.68
C PHE A 43 27.22 -8.98 6.22
N SER A 44 28.40 -9.29 6.73
CA SER A 44 28.75 -9.22 8.15
C SER A 44 29.89 -8.25 8.39
N ASP A 45 29.82 -7.50 9.50
CA ASP A 45 30.90 -6.66 10.00
C ASP A 45 31.78 -7.37 11.04
N THR A 46 31.59 -8.67 11.23
CA THR A 46 32.42 -9.49 12.12
C THR A 46 32.75 -10.84 11.51
N ALA A 47 34.01 -11.23 11.63
CA ALA A 47 34.50 -12.54 11.21
C ALA A 47 34.30 -13.64 12.29
N ASP A 48 33.80 -13.26 13.48
CA ASP A 48 33.60 -14.18 14.59
C ASP A 48 32.36 -15.07 14.38
N GLU A 49 32.58 -16.26 13.80
CA GLU A 49 31.53 -17.26 13.53
C GLU A 49 30.87 -17.80 14.81
N SER A 50 31.45 -17.59 16.01
CA SER A 50 30.80 -17.95 17.27
C SER A 50 29.69 -16.97 17.67
N LYS A 51 29.72 -15.74 17.12
CA LYS A 51 28.74 -14.67 17.40
C LYS A 51 27.79 -14.42 16.23
N CYS A 52 28.24 -14.64 15.00
CA CYS A 52 27.47 -14.33 13.80
C CYS A 52 27.24 -15.55 12.91
N ASN A 53 25.98 -15.85 12.62
CA ASN A 53 25.58 -16.97 11.76
C ASN A 53 25.55 -16.63 10.26
N ALA A 54 26.06 -15.47 9.84
CA ALA A 54 25.89 -14.96 8.48
C ALA A 54 26.38 -15.94 7.40
N LYS A 55 27.60 -16.48 7.57
CA LYS A 55 28.19 -17.45 6.66
C LYS A 55 27.37 -18.73 6.56
N LYS A 56 26.97 -19.30 7.71
CA LYS A 56 26.14 -20.51 7.78
C LYS A 56 24.80 -20.33 7.06
N ILE A 57 24.13 -19.19 7.28
CA ILE A 57 22.86 -18.88 6.61
C ILE A 57 23.09 -18.72 5.10
N ALA A 58 24.17 -18.07 4.70
CA ALA A 58 24.50 -17.91 3.29
C ALA A 58 24.72 -19.26 2.58
N GLU A 59 25.46 -20.17 3.20
CA GLU A 59 25.67 -21.53 2.69
C GLU A 59 24.36 -22.33 2.62
N GLU A 60 23.53 -22.26 3.65
CA GLU A 60 22.24 -22.95 3.74
C GLU A 60 21.26 -22.52 2.63
N PHE A 61 21.23 -21.23 2.29
CA PHE A 61 20.32 -20.67 1.28
C PHE A 61 20.97 -20.45 -0.09
N GLY A 62 22.25 -20.78 -0.27
CA GLY A 62 22.96 -20.60 -1.53
C GLY A 62 23.17 -19.13 -1.93
N ILE A 63 23.41 -18.24 -0.96
CA ILE A 63 23.53 -16.79 -1.15
C ILE A 63 25.01 -16.37 -1.06
N SER A 64 25.39 -15.33 -1.80
CA SER A 64 26.75 -14.78 -1.70
C SER A 64 27.01 -14.16 -0.33
N TYR A 65 28.07 -14.59 0.35
CA TYR A 65 28.51 -14.06 1.64
C TYR A 65 29.73 -13.14 1.51
N TYR A 66 29.70 -12.02 2.21
CA TYR A 66 30.81 -11.08 2.34
C TYR A 66 31.03 -10.71 3.80
N CYS A 67 32.29 -10.66 4.22
CA CYS A 67 32.68 -10.23 5.55
C CYS A 67 33.75 -9.15 5.44
N SER A 68 33.59 -8.08 6.22
CA SER A 68 34.64 -7.10 6.45
C SER A 68 34.65 -6.82 7.94
N ASP A 69 35.61 -7.38 8.70
CA ASP A 69 35.60 -7.18 10.14
C ASP A 69 35.87 -5.71 10.49
N ILE A 70 34.90 -5.04 11.08
CA ILE A 70 34.99 -3.61 11.36
C ILE A 70 36.03 -3.32 12.44
N ARG A 71 36.29 -4.24 13.38
CA ARG A 71 37.32 -4.03 14.41
C ARG A 71 38.70 -4.15 13.81
N GLU A 72 38.92 -5.12 12.93
CA GLU A 72 40.19 -5.23 12.18
C GLU A 72 40.40 -4.03 11.25
N TYR A 73 39.33 -3.53 10.63
CA TYR A 73 39.39 -2.35 9.77
C TYR A 73 39.84 -1.09 10.51
N TYR A 74 39.36 -0.88 11.74
CA TYR A 74 39.82 0.22 12.62
C TYR A 74 41.22 -0.06 13.20
N GLY A 75 41.48 -1.30 13.64
CA GLY A 75 42.75 -1.70 14.23
C GLY A 75 43.93 -1.54 13.28
N SER A 76 43.75 -1.93 12.00
CA SER A 76 44.76 -1.72 10.94
C SER A 76 45.08 -0.26 10.65
N ARG A 77 44.24 0.67 11.12
CA ARG A 77 44.44 2.13 11.02
C ARG A 77 44.93 2.75 12.33
N GLY A 78 45.25 1.94 13.34
CA GLY A 78 45.77 2.39 14.64
C GLY A 78 44.71 2.77 15.67
N TYR A 79 43.44 2.38 15.48
CA TYR A 79 42.34 2.72 16.38
C TYR A 79 41.90 1.50 17.21
N GLY A 80 41.77 1.69 18.53
CA GLY A 80 41.28 0.66 19.46
C GLY A 80 39.76 0.65 19.68
N ASP A 81 39.04 1.65 19.14
CA ASP A 81 37.58 1.75 19.20
C ASP A 81 36.96 2.09 17.83
N ARG A 82 35.63 2.07 17.75
CA ARG A 82 34.85 2.30 16.51
C ARG A 82 34.20 3.69 16.46
N LYS A 83 34.75 4.69 17.17
CA LYS A 83 34.09 6.00 17.34
C LYS A 83 34.39 6.98 16.21
N ASP A 84 35.52 6.83 15.53
CA ASP A 84 35.88 7.74 14.42
C ASP A 84 34.93 7.55 13.23
N MET A 85 34.06 8.54 13.01
CA MET A 85 33.07 8.51 11.93
C MET A 85 33.65 8.76 10.54
N ASN A 86 34.87 9.28 10.42
CA ASN A 86 35.53 9.38 9.12
C ASN A 86 35.96 7.99 8.63
N ILE A 87 36.56 7.20 9.52
CA ILE A 87 36.89 5.79 9.23
C ILE A 87 35.62 4.99 8.93
N ARG A 88 34.52 5.25 9.67
CA ARG A 88 33.23 4.60 9.39
C ARG A 88 32.75 4.88 7.96
N ARG A 89 32.85 6.14 7.52
CA ARG A 89 32.46 6.53 6.16
C ARG A 89 33.35 5.89 5.11
N GLU A 90 34.64 5.69 5.37
CA GLU A 90 35.52 4.95 4.47
C GLU A 90 35.12 3.47 4.37
N TYR A 91 34.88 2.83 5.51
CA TYR A 91 34.39 1.45 5.59
C TYR A 91 33.08 1.27 4.79
N ASP A 92 32.11 2.15 5.01
CA ASP A 92 30.82 2.09 4.29
C ASP A 92 30.97 2.44 2.80
N LYS A 93 31.96 3.26 2.42
CA LYS A 93 32.27 3.54 1.00
C LYS A 93 32.78 2.29 0.30
N GLU A 94 33.59 1.47 0.95
CA GLU A 94 34.04 0.18 0.42
C GLU A 94 32.87 -0.80 0.33
N THR A 95 32.07 -0.88 1.39
CA THR A 95 30.84 -1.70 1.42
C THR A 95 29.87 -1.31 0.30
N ALA A 96 29.69 -0.02 0.03
CA ALA A 96 28.81 0.47 -1.04
C ALA A 96 29.26 0.03 -2.45
N LYS A 97 30.57 -0.18 -2.68
CA LYS A 97 31.07 -0.73 -3.95
C LYS A 97 30.66 -2.20 -4.13
N LEU A 98 30.61 -2.96 -3.03
CA LEU A 98 30.11 -4.34 -3.06
C LEU A 98 28.61 -4.37 -3.39
N LEU A 99 27.81 -3.49 -2.75
CA LEU A 99 26.37 -3.35 -3.05
C LEU A 99 26.14 -3.05 -4.54
N GLU A 100 26.93 -2.12 -5.11
CA GLU A 100 26.84 -1.72 -6.52
C GLU A 100 27.14 -2.90 -7.47
N LYS A 101 28.19 -3.68 -7.17
CA LYS A 101 28.55 -4.88 -7.95
C LYS A 101 27.41 -5.90 -8.02
N HIS A 102 26.62 -6.02 -6.96
CA HIS A 102 25.47 -6.93 -6.88
C HIS A 102 24.16 -6.32 -7.37
N LYS A 103 24.18 -5.06 -7.83
CA LYS A 103 22.99 -4.32 -8.28
C LYS A 103 21.90 -4.30 -7.20
N VAL A 104 22.28 -4.05 -5.95
CA VAL A 104 21.35 -4.01 -4.82
C VAL A 104 20.43 -2.81 -4.96
N ASP A 105 19.15 -3.02 -4.70
CA ASP A 105 18.13 -1.95 -4.64
C ASP A 105 17.91 -1.47 -3.20
N VAL A 106 17.84 -2.42 -2.25
CA VAL A 106 17.47 -2.18 -0.85
C VAL A 106 18.41 -2.93 0.09
N VAL A 107 18.77 -2.29 1.21
CA VAL A 107 19.52 -2.92 2.30
C VAL A 107 18.56 -3.19 3.47
N VAL A 108 18.63 -4.37 4.07
CA VAL A 108 17.87 -4.73 5.29
C VAL A 108 18.85 -5.02 6.42
N LEU A 109 18.69 -4.32 7.55
CA LEU A 109 19.46 -4.57 8.76
C LEU A 109 18.78 -5.67 9.58
N CYS A 110 19.46 -6.80 9.73
CA CYS A 110 18.96 -8.00 10.40
C CYS A 110 19.76 -8.25 11.68
N GLY A 111 19.68 -7.30 12.63
CA GLY A 111 20.49 -7.32 13.85
C GLY A 111 21.94 -6.92 13.58
N TYR A 112 22.14 -5.89 12.75
CA TYR A 112 23.44 -5.32 12.45
C TYR A 112 23.88 -4.37 13.57
N MET A 113 25.01 -4.65 14.23
CA MET A 113 25.43 -4.01 15.50
C MET A 113 26.32 -2.79 15.29
N SER A 114 26.04 -2.04 14.23
CA SER A 114 26.94 -1.07 13.63
C SER A 114 26.15 0.07 12.97
N VAL A 115 26.52 1.33 13.24
CA VAL A 115 25.85 2.52 12.68
C VAL A 115 26.15 2.64 11.19
N VAL A 116 25.14 2.58 10.34
CA VAL A 116 25.30 2.77 8.89
C VAL A 116 25.36 4.27 8.55
N SER A 117 26.44 4.70 7.88
CA SER A 117 26.61 6.11 7.50
C SER A 117 25.87 6.48 6.20
N GLY A 118 25.80 7.78 5.90
CA GLY A 118 25.23 8.30 4.66
C GLY A 118 25.87 7.75 3.38
N LYS A 119 27.08 7.16 3.44
CA LYS A 119 27.67 6.49 2.26
C LYS A 119 26.84 5.30 1.77
N ILE A 120 26.03 4.70 2.64
CA ILE A 120 25.04 3.67 2.29
C ILE A 120 23.64 4.28 2.29
N CYS A 121 23.20 4.91 3.40
CA CYS A 121 21.81 5.37 3.56
C CYS A 121 21.38 6.43 2.54
N ASP A 122 22.29 7.25 2.00
CA ASP A 122 21.94 8.27 1.00
C ASP A 122 21.82 7.66 -0.42
N ARG A 123 22.32 6.44 -0.61
CA ARG A 123 22.39 5.75 -1.92
C ARG A 123 21.42 4.59 -2.02
N TYR A 124 21.21 3.87 -0.93
CA TYR A 124 20.38 2.68 -0.85
C TYR A 124 19.35 2.89 0.25
N MET A 125 18.08 2.63 -0.10
CA MET A 125 17.04 2.57 0.91
C MET A 125 17.41 1.46 1.90
N THR A 126 17.63 1.85 3.15
CA THR A 126 18.06 0.95 4.20
C THR A 126 16.91 0.80 5.19
N LEU A 127 16.49 -0.44 5.45
CA LEU A 127 15.41 -0.75 6.38
C LEU A 127 15.95 -1.35 7.66
N ASN A 128 15.25 -1.09 8.76
CA ASN A 128 15.50 -1.75 10.03
C ASN A 128 14.18 -2.07 10.71
N VAL A 129 14.21 -3.01 11.67
CA VAL A 129 13.13 -3.29 12.61
C VAL A 129 13.56 -2.90 14.01
N HIS A 130 12.69 -2.17 14.71
CA HIS A 130 12.91 -1.67 16.05
C HIS A 130 11.88 -2.29 17.01
N PRO A 131 12.27 -2.79 18.19
CA PRO A 131 11.39 -3.54 19.11
C PRO A 131 10.53 -2.62 20.00
N ALA A 132 9.96 -1.56 19.42
CA ALA A 132 9.00 -0.66 20.03
C ALA A 132 8.17 0.09 18.96
N ASP A 133 7.09 0.77 19.36
CA ASP A 133 6.28 1.61 18.45
C ASP A 133 6.93 2.99 18.26
N LEU A 134 7.65 3.17 17.15
CA LEU A 134 8.36 4.42 16.84
C LEU A 134 7.43 5.59 16.47
N ARG A 135 6.11 5.39 16.42
CA ARG A 135 5.13 6.47 16.23
C ARG A 135 4.81 7.22 17.52
N ILE A 136 5.14 6.63 18.67
CA ILE A 136 4.85 7.22 19.98
C ILE A 136 5.88 8.32 20.27
N LEU A 137 5.38 9.53 20.52
CA LEU A 137 6.19 10.71 20.81
C LEU A 137 6.13 11.05 22.31
N ASP A 138 7.20 11.64 22.82
CA ASP A 138 7.24 12.27 24.14
C ASP A 138 6.62 13.68 24.11
N SER A 139 6.63 14.36 25.26
CA SER A 139 6.09 15.72 25.39
C SER A 139 6.81 16.77 24.54
N ASP A 140 8.05 16.49 24.12
CA ASP A 140 8.86 17.36 23.29
C ASP A 140 8.71 17.04 21.79
N GLY A 141 7.82 16.09 21.44
CA GLY A 141 7.59 15.65 20.07
C GLY A 141 8.68 14.73 19.52
N ARG A 142 9.57 14.19 20.36
CA ARG A 142 10.61 13.24 19.96
C ARG A 142 10.12 11.81 20.11
N ARG A 143 10.66 10.87 19.33
CA ARG A 143 10.28 9.45 19.43
C ARG A 143 10.64 8.89 20.80
N LEU A 144 9.63 8.52 21.57
CA LEU A 144 9.79 8.08 22.95
C LEU A 144 10.72 6.86 23.06
N TYR A 145 10.70 5.95 22.08
CA TYR A 145 11.47 4.71 22.13
C TYR A 145 12.75 4.72 21.28
N ALA A 146 13.10 5.83 20.62
CA ALA A 146 14.34 5.88 19.85
C ALA A 146 15.58 5.57 20.70
N GLY A 147 16.49 4.76 20.16
CA GLY A 147 17.77 4.40 20.76
C GLY A 147 17.72 3.38 21.90
N CYS A 148 16.53 2.90 22.29
CA CYS A 148 16.47 1.75 23.19
C CYS A 148 16.92 0.47 22.47
N MET A 149 17.44 -0.50 23.21
CA MET A 149 17.90 -1.78 22.65
C MET A 149 17.43 -2.95 23.50
N GLY A 150 16.97 -4.02 22.84
CA GLY A 150 16.61 -5.30 23.48
C GLY A 150 15.66 -5.13 24.67
N ALA A 151 16.00 -5.74 25.80
CA ALA A 151 15.23 -5.69 27.04
C ALA A 151 15.01 -4.25 27.56
N GLY A 152 15.91 -3.31 27.23
CA GLY A 152 15.74 -1.89 27.57
C GLY A 152 14.54 -1.24 26.89
N CYS A 153 14.12 -1.72 25.72
CA CYS A 153 12.88 -1.26 25.08
C CYS A 153 11.64 -1.73 25.85
N VAL A 154 11.65 -2.99 26.30
CA VAL A 154 10.56 -3.56 27.10
C VAL A 154 10.38 -2.76 28.39
N ARG A 155 11.48 -2.51 29.10
CA ARG A 155 11.48 -1.69 30.32
C ARG A 155 10.87 -0.32 30.08
N LYS A 156 11.29 0.37 29.02
CA LYS A 156 10.79 1.70 28.69
C LYS A 156 9.30 1.70 28.38
N VAL A 157 8.77 0.65 27.72
CA VAL A 157 7.33 0.53 27.47
C VAL A 157 6.56 0.32 28.78
N ILE A 158 7.05 -0.54 29.68
CA ILE A 158 6.44 -0.79 30.99
C ILE A 158 6.44 0.49 31.84
N GLU A 159 7.57 1.21 31.92
CA GLU A 159 7.70 2.47 32.66
C GLU A 159 6.71 3.54 32.18
N ASN A 160 6.41 3.54 30.87
CA ASN A 160 5.45 4.46 30.25
C ASN A 160 4.01 3.91 30.21
N LYS A 161 3.71 2.84 30.98
CA LYS A 161 2.38 2.23 31.10
C LYS A 161 1.77 1.80 29.76
N GLY A 162 2.60 1.35 28.82
CA GLY A 162 2.13 0.81 27.55
C GLY A 162 1.25 -0.42 27.74
N THR A 163 0.15 -0.50 27.00
CA THR A 163 -0.81 -1.63 27.09
C THR A 163 -0.41 -2.83 26.21
N GLY A 164 0.68 -2.70 25.45
CA GLY A 164 1.24 -3.77 24.62
C GLY A 164 2.55 -3.36 23.97
N MET A 165 3.38 -4.34 23.64
CA MET A 165 4.62 -4.17 22.87
C MET A 165 4.30 -4.25 21.37
N ARG A 166 5.02 -3.49 20.55
CA ARG A 166 4.91 -3.55 19.08
C ARG A 166 6.29 -3.41 18.47
N SER A 167 6.48 -3.96 17.27
CA SER A 167 7.69 -3.78 16.47
C SER A 167 7.43 -2.82 15.33
N SER A 168 8.34 -1.89 15.08
CA SER A 168 8.24 -0.90 14.00
C SER A 168 9.31 -1.15 12.95
N THR A 169 8.92 -1.22 11.69
CA THR A 169 9.87 -1.12 10.59
C THR A 169 9.99 0.33 10.15
N HIS A 170 11.21 0.76 9.86
CA HIS A 170 11.46 2.14 9.46
C HIS A 170 12.62 2.23 8.48
N ILE A 171 12.66 3.34 7.75
CA ILE A 171 13.80 3.72 6.92
C ILE A 171 14.91 4.21 7.85
N VAL A 172 16.12 3.71 7.67
CA VAL A 172 17.31 4.13 8.41
C VAL A 172 17.82 5.45 7.84
N THR A 173 18.13 6.39 8.72
CA THR A 173 18.78 7.65 8.37
C THR A 173 20.03 7.81 9.22
N THR A 174 20.75 8.92 9.07
CA THR A 174 21.86 9.25 9.98
C THR A 174 21.38 9.57 11.40
N GLU A 175 20.10 9.87 11.60
CA GLU A 175 19.47 9.99 12.91
C GLU A 175 19.04 8.61 13.43
N LEU A 176 19.44 8.30 14.66
CA LEU A 176 19.14 7.02 15.32
C LEU A 176 17.62 6.84 15.49
N ASP A 177 17.08 5.80 14.86
CA ASP A 177 15.64 5.50 14.84
C ASP A 177 14.75 6.71 14.46
N GLY A 178 15.27 7.68 13.71
CA GLY A 178 14.56 8.92 13.35
C GLY A 178 13.83 8.87 12.00
N GLY A 179 14.19 7.94 11.12
CA GLY A 179 13.64 7.89 9.77
C GLY A 179 12.19 7.41 9.68
N PRO A 180 11.48 7.66 8.57
CA PRO A 180 10.05 7.38 8.46
C PRO A 180 9.66 5.92 8.79
N VAL A 181 8.59 5.76 9.56
CA VAL A 181 8.02 4.44 9.91
C VAL A 181 7.21 3.91 8.72
N LEU A 182 7.41 2.64 8.38
CA LEU A 182 6.74 1.94 7.28
C LEU A 182 5.56 1.11 7.78
N MET A 183 5.80 0.26 8.76
CA MET A 183 4.79 -0.61 9.36
C MET A 183 5.01 -0.75 10.85
N VAL A 184 3.93 -1.04 11.58
CA VAL A 184 3.97 -1.41 12.99
C VAL A 184 3.20 -2.72 13.16
N SER A 185 3.78 -3.68 13.89
CA SER A 185 3.15 -4.98 14.15
C SER A 185 1.89 -4.84 14.99
N ASP A 186 1.11 -5.92 15.07
CA ASP A 186 0.10 -6.09 16.10
C ASP A 186 0.69 -5.98 17.50
N ALA A 187 -0.16 -5.62 18.48
CA ALA A 187 0.24 -5.52 19.87
C ALA A 187 0.46 -6.91 20.47
N VAL A 188 1.63 -7.11 21.06
CA VAL A 188 1.97 -8.23 21.92
C VAL A 188 1.62 -7.84 23.36
N VAL A 189 0.78 -8.65 23.99
CA VAL A 189 0.29 -8.41 25.35
C VAL A 189 1.44 -8.41 26.36
N ILE A 190 1.42 -7.45 27.28
CA ILE A 190 2.32 -7.40 28.44
C ILE A 190 1.56 -8.00 29.63
N ASP A 191 1.96 -9.21 30.02
CA ASP A 191 1.31 -10.01 31.07
C ASP A 191 2.29 -10.45 32.19
N SER A 192 3.54 -10.01 32.10
CA SER A 192 4.60 -10.32 33.07
C SER A 192 5.65 -9.20 33.09
N ASN A 193 6.55 -9.23 34.08
CA ASN A 193 7.69 -8.31 34.17
C ASN A 193 8.99 -8.95 33.66
N ASP A 194 8.93 -10.12 33.02
CA ASP A 194 10.12 -10.76 32.44
C ASP A 194 10.46 -10.11 31.10
N GLU A 195 11.41 -9.17 31.15
CA GLU A 195 11.84 -8.41 29.98
C GLU A 195 12.36 -9.31 28.83
N HIS A 196 13.01 -10.44 29.15
CA HIS A 196 13.57 -11.33 28.13
C HIS A 196 12.47 -12.17 27.47
N ALA A 197 11.56 -12.73 28.27
CA ALA A 197 10.43 -13.49 27.74
C ALA A 197 9.50 -12.62 26.88
N LEU A 198 9.25 -11.36 27.29
CA LEU A 198 8.50 -10.41 26.50
C LEU A 198 9.22 -10.02 25.20
N LEU A 199 10.54 -9.81 25.26
CA LEU A 199 11.32 -9.52 24.06
C LEU A 199 11.30 -10.68 23.07
N ASP A 200 11.42 -11.92 23.54
CA ASP A 200 11.38 -13.09 22.65
C ASP A 200 9.99 -13.27 22.03
N ARG A 201 8.92 -13.08 22.81
CA ARG A 201 7.55 -13.01 22.25
C ARG A 201 7.38 -11.90 21.24
N LEU A 202 7.96 -10.73 21.48
CA LEU A 202 7.92 -9.62 20.53
C LEU A 202 8.66 -9.95 19.24
N LYS A 203 9.79 -10.66 19.30
CA LYS A 203 10.47 -11.13 18.08
C LYS A 203 9.55 -12.06 17.29
N GLU A 204 8.93 -13.03 17.93
CA GLU A 204 8.09 -14.05 17.25
C GLU A 204 6.78 -13.47 16.71
N GLN A 205 6.10 -12.64 17.49
CA GLN A 205 4.77 -12.12 17.16
C GLN A 205 4.82 -10.78 16.43
N GLY A 206 5.92 -10.03 16.58
CA GLY A 206 6.19 -8.73 15.97
C GLY A 206 7.21 -8.84 14.84
N ASP A 207 8.51 -8.80 15.16
CA ASP A 207 9.61 -8.68 14.19
C ASP A 207 9.50 -9.67 13.03
N TRP A 208 9.32 -10.96 13.35
CA TRP A 208 9.28 -12.07 12.39
C TRP A 208 8.09 -12.03 11.45
N LYS A 209 7.07 -11.21 11.76
CA LYS A 209 5.90 -10.98 10.90
C LYS A 209 6.02 -9.66 10.16
N VAL A 210 6.24 -8.56 10.87
CA VAL A 210 6.18 -7.22 10.29
C VAL A 210 7.35 -6.95 9.35
N TYR A 211 8.54 -7.49 9.64
CA TYR A 211 9.72 -7.19 8.86
C TYR A 211 9.73 -7.81 7.46
N PRO A 212 9.54 -9.14 7.29
CA PRO A 212 9.39 -9.73 5.95
C PRO A 212 8.21 -9.14 5.18
N GLU A 213 7.08 -8.87 5.86
CA GLU A 213 5.92 -8.24 5.21
C GLU A 213 6.23 -6.82 4.72
N THR A 214 7.02 -6.04 5.47
CA THR A 214 7.48 -4.71 5.03
C THR A 214 8.32 -4.81 3.75
N VAL A 215 9.27 -5.75 3.69
CA VAL A 215 10.11 -5.95 2.49
C VAL A 215 9.25 -6.36 1.30
N LYS A 216 8.30 -7.27 1.50
CA LYS A 216 7.34 -7.71 0.47
C LYS A 216 6.50 -6.54 -0.06
N ARG A 217 5.86 -5.77 0.83
CA ARG A 217 5.02 -4.63 0.44
C ARG A 217 5.83 -3.52 -0.25
N LEU A 218 7.09 -3.33 0.14
CA LEU A 218 7.99 -2.41 -0.56
C LEU A 218 8.27 -2.90 -1.98
N ALA A 219 8.58 -4.19 -2.16
CA ALA A 219 8.82 -4.79 -3.47
C ALA A 219 7.59 -4.75 -4.41
N GLU A 220 6.39 -4.71 -3.84
CA GLU A 220 5.12 -4.50 -4.54
C GLU A 220 4.86 -3.01 -4.89
N GLY A 221 5.72 -2.10 -4.43
CA GLY A 221 5.61 -0.66 -4.66
C GLY A 221 4.47 0.00 -3.88
N ARG A 222 4.10 -0.54 -2.72
CA ARG A 222 2.94 -0.07 -1.95
C ARG A 222 3.19 1.21 -1.17
N PHE A 223 4.44 1.48 -0.79
CA PHE A 223 4.78 2.64 0.03
C PHE A 223 5.06 3.90 -0.78
N TRP A 224 4.48 5.01 -0.35
CA TRP A 224 4.63 6.34 -0.92
C TRP A 224 4.99 7.33 0.18
N SER A 225 5.75 8.36 -0.17
CA SER A 225 6.08 9.46 0.72
C SER A 225 5.33 10.74 0.31
N ASP A 226 4.81 11.44 1.31
CA ASP A 226 4.13 12.73 1.25
C ASP A 226 4.74 13.62 2.34
N ASP A 227 5.63 14.55 1.97
CA ASP A 227 6.35 15.46 2.86
C ASP A 227 6.96 14.78 4.12
N GLY A 228 7.61 13.63 3.93
CA GLY A 228 8.28 12.88 5.01
C GLY A 228 7.39 11.89 5.75
N VAL A 229 6.08 11.92 5.53
CA VAL A 229 5.15 10.87 5.99
C VAL A 229 5.16 9.74 4.98
N VAL A 230 5.25 8.50 5.44
CA VAL A 230 5.19 7.31 4.59
C VAL A 230 3.86 6.61 4.77
N ILE A 231 3.26 6.20 3.65
CA ILE A 231 1.91 5.66 3.59
C ILE A 231 1.90 4.42 2.69
N ASP A 232 1.23 3.37 3.14
CA ASP A 232 0.84 2.24 2.29
C ASP A 232 -0.48 2.57 1.60
N ILE A 233 -0.41 2.97 0.32
CA ILE A 233 -1.59 3.44 -0.43
C ILE A 233 -2.65 2.34 -0.62
N VAL A 234 -2.24 1.07 -0.62
CA VAL A 234 -3.16 -0.06 -0.76
C VAL A 234 -3.94 -0.28 0.54
N GLU A 235 -3.24 -0.16 1.68
CA GLU A 235 -3.85 -0.23 3.02
C GLU A 235 -4.80 0.95 3.25
N GLU A 236 -4.38 2.17 2.94
CA GLU A 236 -5.23 3.37 3.07
C GLU A 236 -6.52 3.24 2.26
N LYS A 237 -6.39 2.80 0.99
CA LYS A 237 -7.56 2.53 0.14
C LYS A 237 -8.43 1.42 0.74
N LEU A 238 -7.85 0.37 1.32
CA LEU A 238 -8.61 -0.72 1.95
C LEU A 238 -9.41 -0.23 3.17
N LEU A 239 -8.79 0.56 4.04
CA LEU A 239 -9.47 1.15 5.20
C LEU A 239 -10.62 2.06 4.77
N LEU A 240 -10.40 2.88 3.74
CA LEU A 240 -11.44 3.76 3.22
C LEU A 240 -12.59 2.97 2.56
N ARG A 241 -12.28 1.88 1.83
CA ARG A 241 -13.32 0.96 1.30
C ARG A 241 -14.18 0.40 2.42
N ASN A 242 -13.56 -0.12 3.49
CA ASN A 242 -14.29 -0.74 4.58
C ASN A 242 -15.18 0.28 5.31
N LYS A 243 -14.62 1.45 5.64
CA LYS A 243 -15.37 2.54 6.29
C LYS A 243 -16.61 2.94 5.48
N LEU A 244 -16.46 3.22 4.18
CA LEU A 244 -17.58 3.69 3.36
C LEU A 244 -18.58 2.58 3.01
N ARG A 245 -18.12 1.32 2.92
CA ARG A 245 -19.02 0.17 2.82
C ARG A 245 -19.92 0.07 4.05
N GLU A 246 -19.35 0.16 5.25
CA GLU A 246 -20.13 0.14 6.50
C GLU A 246 -21.14 1.29 6.59
N LEU A 247 -20.74 2.51 6.18
CA LEU A 247 -21.67 3.65 6.14
C LEU A 247 -22.83 3.41 5.18
N ARG A 248 -22.58 2.84 3.99
CA ARG A 248 -23.64 2.48 3.04
C ARG A 248 -24.55 1.38 3.56
N GLU A 249 -23.99 0.35 4.19
CA GLU A 249 -24.76 -0.75 4.77
C GLU A 249 -25.76 -0.27 5.85
N ARG A 250 -25.43 0.81 6.56
CA ARG A 250 -26.29 1.44 7.57
C ARG A 250 -27.42 2.31 7.01
N MET A 251 -27.40 2.65 5.72
CA MET A 251 -28.46 3.48 5.13
C MET A 251 -29.80 2.74 5.12
N SER A 252 -30.91 3.46 5.38
CA SER A 252 -32.24 2.88 5.23
C SER A 252 -32.62 2.73 3.75
N ASP A 253 -33.55 1.84 3.44
CA ASP A 253 -34.06 1.71 2.07
C ASP A 253 -34.79 2.97 1.59
N GLU A 254 -35.37 3.74 2.52
CA GLU A 254 -36.00 5.03 2.24
C GLU A 254 -34.95 6.08 1.85
N ASP A 255 -33.85 6.18 2.58
CA ASP A 255 -32.73 7.07 2.22
C ASP A 255 -32.15 6.70 0.86
N VAL A 256 -31.88 5.41 0.64
CA VAL A 256 -31.37 4.91 -0.65
C VAL A 256 -32.31 5.31 -1.78
N LYS A 257 -33.63 5.12 -1.62
CA LYS A 257 -34.62 5.46 -2.65
C LYS A 257 -34.70 6.96 -2.88
N SER A 258 -34.80 7.76 -1.81
CA SER A 258 -34.93 9.21 -1.88
C SER A 258 -33.71 9.86 -2.53
N LYS A 259 -32.51 9.55 -2.01
CA LYS A 259 -31.25 10.10 -2.52
C LYS A 259 -30.96 9.65 -3.95
N SER A 260 -31.23 8.39 -4.29
CA SER A 260 -31.06 7.92 -5.68
C SER A 260 -32.01 8.63 -6.66
N GLY A 261 -33.21 9.00 -6.22
CA GLY A 261 -34.15 9.80 -7.00
C GLY A 261 -33.60 11.19 -7.32
N GLU A 262 -33.04 11.87 -6.31
CA GLU A 262 -32.42 13.19 -6.46
C GLU A 262 -31.17 13.17 -7.36
N ILE A 263 -30.35 12.11 -7.24
CA ILE A 263 -29.19 11.90 -8.12
C ILE A 263 -29.65 11.63 -9.56
N THR A 264 -30.66 10.77 -9.74
CA THR A 264 -31.23 10.46 -11.07
C THR A 264 -31.76 11.73 -11.73
N LYS A 265 -32.53 12.55 -11.00
CA LYS A 265 -33.06 13.81 -11.51
C LYS A 265 -31.97 14.74 -12.03
N ARG A 266 -30.85 14.87 -11.31
CA ARG A 266 -29.69 15.66 -11.75
C ARG A 266 -29.02 15.05 -12.99
N LEU A 267 -28.84 13.73 -13.03
CA LEU A 267 -28.25 13.03 -14.18
C LEU A 267 -29.05 13.30 -15.46
N LEU A 268 -30.38 13.18 -15.41
CA LEU A 268 -31.25 13.36 -16.58
C LEU A 268 -31.22 14.80 -17.13
N GLN A 269 -30.82 15.79 -16.31
CA GLN A 269 -30.71 17.19 -16.70
C GLN A 269 -29.37 17.54 -17.35
N LEU A 270 -28.38 16.62 -17.35
CA LEU A 270 -27.07 16.89 -17.93
C LEU A 270 -27.05 16.87 -19.45
N ARG A 271 -26.27 17.78 -20.04
CA ARG A 271 -26.04 17.84 -21.49
C ARG A 271 -25.35 16.58 -22.00
N GLU A 272 -24.41 16.05 -21.23
CA GLU A 272 -23.68 14.82 -21.51
C GLU A 272 -24.64 13.63 -21.62
N TYR A 273 -25.64 13.55 -20.73
CA TYR A 273 -26.68 12.53 -20.80
C TYR A 273 -27.60 12.73 -22.00
N ALA A 274 -28.09 13.95 -22.21
CA ALA A 274 -29.00 14.28 -23.31
C ALA A 274 -28.40 13.93 -24.68
N THR A 275 -27.12 14.25 -24.89
CA THR A 275 -26.43 14.07 -26.18
C THR A 275 -25.87 12.67 -26.41
N ALA A 276 -25.66 11.87 -25.36
CA ALA A 276 -25.15 10.50 -25.50
C ALA A 276 -26.15 9.58 -26.20
N LYS A 277 -25.71 8.92 -27.28
CA LYS A 277 -26.49 7.89 -28.00
C LYS A 277 -26.33 6.50 -27.37
N THR A 278 -25.14 6.22 -26.84
CA THR A 278 -24.81 4.98 -26.13
C THR A 278 -24.43 5.32 -24.70
N VAL A 279 -25.18 4.77 -23.73
CA VAL A 279 -24.96 5.02 -22.30
C VAL A 279 -24.77 3.69 -21.58
N MET A 280 -23.70 3.59 -20.80
CA MET A 280 -23.43 2.43 -19.97
C MET A 280 -23.80 2.71 -18.52
N PHE A 281 -24.56 1.81 -17.90
CA PHE A 281 -24.90 1.85 -16.47
C PHE A 281 -24.34 0.62 -15.77
N TYR A 282 -23.93 0.76 -14.50
CA TYR A 282 -23.81 -0.38 -13.62
C TYR A 282 -25.20 -0.80 -13.10
N MET A 283 -25.35 -2.07 -12.73
CA MET A 283 -26.56 -2.56 -12.05
C MET A 283 -26.32 -2.52 -10.54
N SER A 284 -27.09 -1.67 -9.84
CA SER A 284 -26.88 -1.38 -8.42
C SER A 284 -27.04 -2.60 -7.53
N THR A 285 -26.08 -2.79 -6.62
CA THR A 285 -26.11 -3.79 -5.53
C THR A 285 -25.74 -3.16 -4.20
N ASN A 286 -25.95 -3.85 -3.07
CA ASN A 286 -25.41 -3.44 -1.76
C ASN A 286 -25.69 -1.98 -1.37
N LYS A 287 -26.92 -1.47 -1.63
CA LYS A 287 -27.30 -0.07 -1.40
C LYS A 287 -26.42 0.94 -2.17
N GLU A 288 -26.04 0.61 -3.41
CA GLU A 288 -25.51 1.58 -4.38
C GLU A 288 -26.61 2.57 -4.76
N VAL A 289 -26.21 3.72 -5.30
CA VAL A 289 -27.16 4.62 -5.99
C VAL A 289 -27.90 3.80 -7.05
N ARG A 290 -29.22 3.78 -6.95
CA ARG A 290 -30.09 3.00 -7.83
C ARG A 290 -30.11 3.59 -9.22
N THR A 291 -29.77 2.78 -10.23
CA THR A 291 -29.68 3.23 -11.63
C THR A 291 -30.90 2.82 -12.47
N GLU A 292 -31.81 1.99 -11.94
CA GLU A 292 -32.90 1.39 -12.70
C GLU A 292 -33.85 2.43 -13.31
N ALA A 293 -34.08 3.55 -12.61
CA ALA A 293 -34.90 4.65 -13.12
C ALA A 293 -34.24 5.33 -14.33
N ALA A 294 -32.93 5.61 -14.26
CA ALA A 294 -32.17 6.18 -15.36
C ALA A 294 -32.06 5.22 -16.56
N VAL A 295 -31.94 3.91 -16.30
CA VAL A 295 -31.97 2.88 -17.35
C VAL A 295 -33.32 2.87 -18.09
N ARG A 296 -34.44 2.92 -17.37
CA ARG A 296 -35.78 3.00 -17.99
C ARG A 296 -35.95 4.25 -18.84
N ASP A 297 -35.50 5.39 -18.35
CA ASP A 297 -35.51 6.64 -19.11
C ASP A 297 -34.68 6.53 -20.40
N ALA A 298 -33.46 6.00 -20.32
CA ALA A 298 -32.58 5.84 -21.48
C ALA A 298 -33.18 4.91 -22.55
N LEU A 299 -33.80 3.81 -22.13
CA LEU A 299 -34.51 2.89 -23.03
C LEU A 299 -35.71 3.58 -23.70
N ALA A 300 -36.53 4.31 -22.93
CA ALA A 300 -37.68 5.06 -23.44
C ALA A 300 -37.26 6.16 -24.42
N ALA A 301 -36.12 6.81 -24.18
CA ALA A 301 -35.50 7.77 -25.06
C ALA A 301 -34.77 7.14 -26.28
N GLN A 302 -34.92 5.82 -26.50
CA GLN A 302 -34.33 5.06 -27.60
C GLN A 302 -32.79 5.16 -27.67
N LYS A 303 -32.12 5.34 -26.52
CA LYS A 303 -30.66 5.27 -26.42
C LYS A 303 -30.22 3.80 -26.42
N LYS A 304 -29.00 3.53 -26.92
CA LYS A 304 -28.36 2.21 -26.78
C LYS A 304 -27.87 2.06 -25.34
N VAL A 305 -28.58 1.27 -24.54
CA VAL A 305 -28.20 0.99 -23.15
C VAL A 305 -27.22 -0.18 -23.09
N VAL A 306 -26.16 -0.01 -22.30
CA VAL A 306 -25.10 -0.98 -22.09
C VAL A 306 -24.94 -1.25 -20.60
N VAL A 307 -24.64 -2.48 -20.22
CA VAL A 307 -24.36 -2.88 -18.83
C VAL A 307 -23.10 -3.75 -18.77
N PRO A 308 -22.34 -3.73 -17.66
CA PRO A 308 -21.14 -4.55 -17.51
C PRO A 308 -21.51 -6.01 -17.24
N ILE A 309 -20.83 -6.94 -17.92
CA ILE A 309 -20.72 -8.34 -17.50
C ILE A 309 -19.30 -8.55 -16.96
N SER A 310 -19.18 -9.18 -15.80
CA SER A 310 -17.87 -9.50 -15.22
C SER A 310 -17.33 -10.81 -15.80
N ASP A 311 -16.36 -10.72 -16.70
CA ASP A 311 -15.66 -11.86 -17.29
C ASP A 311 -14.49 -12.22 -16.38
N LEU A 312 -14.76 -13.08 -15.39
CA LEU A 312 -13.81 -13.48 -14.36
C LEU A 312 -12.65 -14.31 -14.92
N ASP A 313 -12.91 -15.14 -15.93
CA ASP A 313 -11.90 -15.98 -16.57
C ASP A 313 -10.82 -15.13 -17.27
N ASN A 314 -11.21 -13.96 -17.80
CA ASN A 314 -10.31 -13.04 -18.49
C ASN A 314 -10.03 -11.74 -17.72
N GLU A 315 -10.44 -11.65 -16.45
CA GLU A 315 -10.27 -10.49 -15.57
C GLU A 315 -10.65 -9.13 -16.22
N ARG A 316 -11.79 -9.08 -16.90
CA ARG A 316 -12.25 -7.89 -17.63
C ARG A 316 -13.73 -7.60 -17.48
N ILE A 317 -14.11 -6.36 -17.82
CA ILE A 317 -15.51 -5.98 -18.04
C ILE A 317 -15.83 -6.17 -19.51
N LEU A 318 -16.93 -6.88 -19.77
CA LEU A 318 -17.52 -7.05 -21.10
C LEU A 318 -18.77 -6.16 -21.20
N PRO A 319 -18.70 -4.98 -21.84
CA PRO A 319 -19.85 -4.10 -22.01
C PRO A 319 -20.84 -4.76 -22.95
N SER A 320 -22.05 -5.04 -22.48
CA SER A 320 -23.07 -5.76 -23.26
C SER A 320 -24.34 -4.93 -23.39
N LYS A 321 -24.95 -4.96 -24.58
CA LYS A 321 -26.22 -4.27 -24.82
C LYS A 321 -27.33 -4.82 -23.92
N LEU A 322 -28.19 -3.93 -23.43
CA LEU A 322 -29.40 -4.27 -22.70
C LEU A 322 -30.64 -3.84 -23.51
N GLU A 323 -31.52 -4.78 -23.83
CA GLU A 323 -32.75 -4.49 -24.57
C GLU A 323 -33.93 -4.14 -23.65
N SER A 324 -34.00 -4.81 -22.50
CA SER A 324 -34.99 -4.54 -21.45
C SER A 324 -34.44 -4.94 -20.09
N LEU A 325 -34.99 -4.35 -19.02
CA LEU A 325 -34.65 -4.78 -17.65
C LEU A 325 -35.08 -6.22 -17.36
N ASP A 326 -36.11 -6.73 -18.04
CA ASP A 326 -36.59 -8.11 -17.87
C ASP A 326 -35.63 -9.16 -18.44
N ALA A 327 -34.67 -8.73 -19.27
CA ALA A 327 -33.60 -9.58 -19.80
C ALA A 327 -32.46 -9.84 -18.80
N LEU A 328 -32.50 -9.22 -17.62
CA LEU A 328 -31.47 -9.36 -16.59
C LEU A 328 -31.70 -10.61 -15.73
N ARG A 329 -30.62 -11.32 -15.39
CA ARG A 329 -30.59 -12.44 -14.45
C ARG A 329 -29.42 -12.29 -13.49
N PRO A 330 -29.47 -12.86 -12.28
CA PRO A 330 -28.31 -12.87 -11.40
C PRO A 330 -27.10 -13.54 -12.07
N GLY A 331 -25.99 -12.81 -12.12
CA GLY A 331 -24.70 -13.24 -12.66
C GLY A 331 -23.62 -13.27 -11.59
N ALA A 332 -22.39 -12.90 -11.95
CA ALA A 332 -21.26 -12.88 -11.02
C ALA A 332 -21.54 -11.94 -9.82
N TYR A 333 -21.16 -12.38 -8.61
CA TYR A 333 -21.36 -11.64 -7.36
C TYR A 333 -22.82 -11.22 -7.06
N GLY A 334 -23.81 -11.89 -7.68
CA GLY A 334 -25.23 -11.57 -7.51
C GLY A 334 -25.67 -10.31 -8.25
N ILE A 335 -24.81 -9.73 -9.11
CA ILE A 335 -25.13 -8.58 -9.94
C ILE A 335 -26.05 -9.02 -11.07
N LEU A 336 -27.07 -8.23 -11.38
CA LEU A 336 -27.96 -8.49 -12.50
C LEU A 336 -27.22 -8.26 -13.83
N GLU A 337 -27.11 -9.29 -14.65
CA GLU A 337 -26.42 -9.30 -15.94
C GLU A 337 -27.39 -9.74 -17.07
N PRO A 338 -27.23 -9.24 -18.30
CA PRO A 338 -28.09 -9.65 -19.42
C PRO A 338 -27.78 -11.08 -19.85
N ILE A 339 -28.81 -11.86 -20.18
CA ILE A 339 -28.68 -13.24 -20.65
C ILE A 339 -27.89 -13.32 -21.97
N LEU A 340 -28.17 -12.40 -22.90
CA LEU A 340 -27.51 -12.33 -24.19
C LEU A 340 -26.26 -11.44 -24.10
N ARG A 341 -25.12 -12.00 -24.48
CA ARG A 341 -23.83 -11.30 -24.54
C ARG A 341 -23.65 -10.66 -25.90
N GLU A 342 -24.18 -9.45 -26.07
CA GLU A 342 -23.95 -8.65 -27.28
C GLU A 342 -22.93 -7.55 -26.97
N GLU A 343 -21.64 -7.85 -27.20
CA GLU A 343 -20.53 -6.97 -26.84
C GLU A 343 -20.57 -5.64 -27.62
N VAL A 344 -20.39 -4.54 -26.89
CA VAL A 344 -20.23 -3.19 -27.42
C VAL A 344 -18.81 -2.72 -27.18
N LYS A 345 -18.16 -2.22 -28.24
CA LYS A 345 -16.79 -1.72 -28.13
C LYS A 345 -16.74 -0.53 -27.18
N ALA A 346 -15.77 -0.52 -26.25
CA ALA A 346 -15.62 0.54 -25.26
C ALA A 346 -15.57 1.97 -25.86
N GLY A 347 -14.94 2.12 -27.05
CA GLY A 347 -14.85 3.41 -27.75
C GLY A 347 -16.14 3.90 -28.40
N GLU A 348 -17.20 3.08 -28.46
CA GLU A 348 -18.53 3.47 -28.95
C GLU A 348 -19.44 4.01 -27.85
N ILE A 349 -19.01 3.91 -26.58
CA ILE A 349 -19.80 4.32 -25.43
C ILE A 349 -19.57 5.80 -25.17
N GLY A 350 -20.60 6.62 -25.39
CA GLY A 350 -20.53 8.08 -25.25
C GLY A 350 -20.60 8.58 -23.82
N LEU A 351 -21.24 7.81 -22.93
CA LEU A 351 -21.32 8.10 -21.50
C LEU A 351 -21.27 6.80 -20.70
N VAL A 352 -20.42 6.75 -19.67
CA VAL A 352 -20.32 5.66 -18.71
C VAL A 352 -20.67 6.19 -17.33
N ILE A 353 -21.66 5.58 -16.70
CA ILE A 353 -21.97 5.75 -15.29
C ILE A 353 -21.10 4.78 -14.50
N VAL A 354 -20.18 5.34 -13.72
CA VAL A 354 -19.10 4.61 -13.04
C VAL A 354 -19.49 4.39 -11.57
N PRO A 355 -19.51 3.14 -11.07
CA PRO A 355 -19.74 2.87 -9.66
C PRO A 355 -18.48 3.20 -8.83
N GLY A 356 -18.68 3.48 -7.54
CA GLY A 356 -17.60 3.74 -6.60
C GLY A 356 -18.02 3.68 -5.14
N LEU A 357 -17.06 3.36 -4.27
CA LEU A 357 -17.20 3.42 -2.82
C LEU A 357 -16.79 4.79 -2.27
N ALA A 358 -15.77 5.43 -2.85
CA ALA A 358 -15.30 6.77 -2.49
C ALA A 358 -15.02 7.57 -3.76
N PHE A 359 -15.23 8.88 -3.68
CA PHE A 359 -14.77 9.85 -4.67
C PHE A 359 -14.16 11.06 -3.98
N ASP A 360 -13.22 11.74 -4.64
CA ASP A 360 -12.81 13.10 -4.24
C ASP A 360 -13.23 14.11 -5.32
N GLU A 361 -13.15 15.40 -5.00
CA GLU A 361 -13.59 16.46 -5.92
C GLU A 361 -12.70 16.58 -7.18
N GLU A 362 -11.49 16.01 -7.17
CA GLU A 362 -10.62 15.90 -8.33
C GLU A 362 -11.04 14.79 -9.32
N GLY A 363 -12.04 13.98 -8.94
CA GLY A 363 -12.56 12.87 -9.74
C GLY A 363 -11.82 11.56 -9.54
N ASN A 364 -10.90 11.48 -8.58
CA ASN A 364 -10.33 10.19 -8.18
C ASN A 364 -11.41 9.35 -7.51
N ARG A 365 -11.27 8.02 -7.57
CA ARG A 365 -12.26 7.10 -7.04
C ARG A 365 -11.64 5.86 -6.42
N ILE A 366 -12.36 5.28 -5.49
CA ILE A 366 -12.08 3.94 -4.94
C ILE A 366 -13.22 3.01 -5.32
N GLY A 367 -12.92 1.99 -6.13
CA GLY A 367 -13.85 0.90 -6.42
C GLY A 367 -13.67 -0.31 -5.49
N TYR A 368 -14.26 -1.44 -5.88
CA TYR A 368 -14.27 -2.69 -5.12
C TYR A 368 -12.94 -3.50 -5.10
N GLY A 369 -11.87 -2.99 -5.72
CA GLY A 369 -10.51 -3.50 -5.56
C GLY A 369 -9.95 -4.37 -6.68
N MET A 370 -10.80 -4.88 -7.61
CA MET A 370 -10.35 -5.76 -8.69
C MET A 370 -9.73 -5.05 -9.90
N GLY A 371 -9.82 -3.72 -9.98
CA GLY A 371 -9.20 -2.92 -11.06
C GLY A 371 -9.80 -3.11 -12.46
N PHE A 372 -10.88 -3.89 -12.62
CA PHE A 372 -11.51 -4.12 -13.93
C PHE A 372 -12.03 -2.81 -14.57
N TYR A 373 -12.62 -1.93 -13.77
CA TYR A 373 -13.04 -0.61 -14.24
C TYR A 373 -11.86 0.25 -14.70
N ASP A 374 -10.72 0.26 -14.01
CA ASP A 374 -9.55 1.03 -14.46
C ASP A 374 -9.01 0.54 -15.80
N LYS A 375 -8.95 -0.79 -16.00
CA LYS A 375 -8.57 -1.38 -17.29
C LYS A 375 -9.57 -1.00 -18.41
N PHE A 376 -10.87 -1.03 -18.10
CA PHE A 376 -11.95 -0.72 -19.04
C PHE A 376 -12.02 0.77 -19.40
N LEU A 377 -12.01 1.66 -18.40
CA LEU A 377 -12.20 3.10 -18.58
C LEU A 377 -11.09 3.76 -19.40
N LYS A 378 -9.87 3.18 -19.42
CA LYS A 378 -8.78 3.61 -20.31
C LYS A 378 -9.13 3.47 -21.80
N ARG A 379 -10.06 2.59 -22.15
CA ARG A 379 -10.50 2.32 -23.52
C ARG A 379 -11.76 3.12 -23.90
N VAL A 380 -12.33 3.88 -22.97
CA VAL A 380 -13.56 4.65 -23.15
C VAL A 380 -13.22 6.08 -23.56
N SER A 381 -13.66 6.48 -24.75
CA SER A 381 -13.55 7.85 -25.27
C SER A 381 -14.64 8.78 -24.73
N GLY A 382 -15.79 8.24 -24.33
CA GLY A 382 -16.90 8.99 -23.77
C GLY A 382 -16.68 9.55 -22.37
N LYS A 383 -17.67 10.32 -21.91
CA LYS A 383 -17.68 10.92 -20.57
C LYS A 383 -17.87 9.88 -19.48
N LYS A 384 -17.22 10.07 -18.34
CA LYS A 384 -17.22 9.18 -17.19
C LYS A 384 -17.85 9.93 -16.02
N ILE A 385 -19.01 9.50 -15.56
CA ILE A 385 -19.73 10.16 -14.47
C ILE A 385 -19.86 9.21 -13.29
N GLY A 386 -19.34 9.60 -12.13
CA GLY A 386 -19.55 8.89 -10.88
C GLY A 386 -20.91 9.25 -10.27
N LEU A 387 -21.67 8.24 -9.83
CA LEU A 387 -22.81 8.46 -8.93
C LEU A 387 -22.38 8.06 -7.52
N ALA A 388 -22.65 8.94 -6.57
CA ALA A 388 -22.25 8.77 -5.20
C ALA A 388 -23.28 9.43 -4.27
N TYR A 389 -23.39 8.96 -3.04
CA TYR A 389 -23.98 9.79 -1.98
C TYR A 389 -22.96 10.82 -1.49
N GLU A 390 -23.40 11.97 -0.97
CA GLU A 390 -22.50 13.03 -0.48
C GLU A 390 -21.52 12.50 0.58
N MET A 391 -21.97 11.58 1.44
CA MET A 391 -21.11 10.96 2.46
C MET A 391 -19.97 10.09 1.89
N GLN A 392 -19.99 9.77 0.58
CA GLN A 392 -18.90 9.08 -0.12
C GLN A 392 -17.86 10.04 -0.71
N ILE A 393 -18.12 11.34 -0.65
CA ILE A 393 -17.16 12.37 -1.06
C ILE A 393 -16.17 12.55 0.09
N VAL A 394 -14.89 12.42 -0.21
CA VAL A 394 -13.79 12.54 0.76
C VAL A 394 -12.83 13.64 0.31
N ASP A 395 -12.09 14.21 1.25
CA ASP A 395 -11.20 15.34 0.98
C ASP A 395 -10.18 15.04 -0.13
N LYS A 396 -9.56 13.86 -0.09
CA LYS A 396 -8.55 13.47 -1.07
C LYS A 396 -8.37 11.97 -1.15
N ILE A 397 -8.31 11.43 -2.37
CA ILE A 397 -7.93 10.05 -2.63
C ILE A 397 -6.55 10.04 -3.26
N ARG A 398 -5.58 9.44 -2.56
CA ARG A 398 -4.26 9.20 -3.12
C ARG A 398 -4.34 8.17 -4.23
N THR A 399 -3.82 8.49 -5.41
CA THR A 399 -3.90 7.63 -6.61
C THR A 399 -2.53 7.13 -7.07
N ALA A 400 -2.56 5.99 -7.78
CA ALA A 400 -1.42 5.47 -8.51
C ALA A 400 -1.56 5.81 -10.00
N GLU A 401 -0.46 5.76 -10.77
CA GLU A 401 -0.43 6.05 -12.22
C GLU A 401 -1.48 5.29 -13.05
N LYS A 402 -1.99 4.16 -12.54
CA LYS A 402 -2.93 3.29 -13.24
C LYS A 402 -4.41 3.64 -13.02
N ASP A 403 -4.73 4.47 -12.02
CA ASP A 403 -6.11 4.80 -11.65
C ASP A 403 -6.70 5.82 -12.64
N VAL A 404 -7.95 5.62 -13.07
CA VAL A 404 -8.65 6.52 -14.00
C VAL A 404 -9.63 7.43 -13.26
N CYS A 405 -9.50 8.75 -13.42
CA CYS A 405 -10.44 9.72 -12.85
C CYS A 405 -11.76 9.75 -13.64
N VAL A 406 -12.85 10.12 -12.97
CA VAL A 406 -14.12 10.49 -13.61
C VAL A 406 -14.08 11.95 -14.05
N ASP A 407 -14.90 12.31 -15.03
CA ASP A 407 -15.06 13.68 -15.53
C ASP A 407 -16.00 14.52 -14.63
N LYS A 408 -16.95 13.86 -13.95
CA LYS A 408 -17.98 14.52 -13.13
C LYS A 408 -18.49 13.57 -12.05
N ILE A 409 -18.92 14.11 -10.93
CA ILE A 409 -19.59 13.36 -9.85
C ILE A 409 -20.96 13.97 -9.59
N ILE A 410 -21.97 13.13 -9.36
CA ILE A 410 -23.32 13.56 -9.00
C ILE A 410 -23.67 12.97 -7.64
N THR A 411 -24.08 13.83 -6.72
CA THR A 411 -24.63 13.48 -5.41
C THR A 411 -26.07 13.95 -5.28
N GLU A 412 -26.73 13.56 -4.20
CA GLU A 412 -28.06 14.05 -3.85
C GLU A 412 -28.08 15.54 -3.51
N GLU A 413 -26.91 16.14 -3.26
CA GLU A 413 -26.76 17.55 -2.90
C GLU A 413 -26.32 18.38 -4.10
N ARG A 414 -25.30 17.93 -4.86
CA ARG A 414 -24.60 18.75 -5.86
C ARG A 414 -24.08 17.96 -7.07
N VAL A 415 -23.59 18.70 -8.06
CA VAL A 415 -22.86 18.18 -9.22
C VAL A 415 -21.46 18.77 -9.18
N ILE A 416 -20.44 17.93 -9.29
CA ILE A 416 -19.02 18.31 -9.17
C ILE A 416 -18.37 18.07 -10.53
N ASP A 417 -17.85 19.13 -11.15
CA ASP A 417 -17.05 19.06 -12.38
C ASP A 417 -15.59 18.77 -12.03
N CYS A 418 -15.12 17.56 -12.37
CA CYS A 418 -13.79 17.11 -12.02
C CYS A 418 -12.77 17.60 -13.06
N GLY A 419 -11.62 18.10 -12.61
CA GLY A 419 -10.54 18.54 -13.51
C GLY A 419 -10.65 19.97 -14.02
N VAL A 420 -11.54 20.81 -13.48
CA VAL A 420 -11.49 22.27 -13.68
C VAL A 420 -10.34 22.83 -12.83
N GLY A 421 -9.11 22.78 -13.39
CA GLY A 421 -7.91 23.32 -12.72
C GLY A 421 -6.59 22.59 -12.99
N LYS A 422 -6.48 21.78 -14.05
CA LYS A 422 -5.16 21.31 -14.54
C LYS A 422 -4.57 22.25 -15.57
#